data_AF-A0AAN0M9N8-F1
#
_entry.id   AF-A0AAN0M9N8-F1
#
_cell.length_a   1.000
_cell.length_b   1.000
_cell.length_c   1.000
_cell.angle_alpha   90.00
_cell.angle_beta   90.00
_cell.angle_gamma   90.00
#
_symmetry.space_group_name_H-M   'P 1'
#
loop_
_entity.id
_entity.type
_entity.pdbx_description
1 polymer ?
#
loop_
_entity_poly.entity_id
_entity_poly.type
_entity_poly.pdbx_seq_one_letter_code
_entity_poly.pdbx_strand_id
1 'polypeptide(L)'
;MKTSYLFGIGAAAALVVGSVAWNALQENAASAPAPPTLDQIAFAETATPSDAELAAVYDRSCRACHALDGGGAPLTGHAADWRARAEERGGLRALTVSAIEGYENMPGMGLCNDCSEGQIVDLIEFMIGEEL
;
A
#
# COMPACT_ATOMS: atom_id res chain seq x y z
N MET A 1 -41.74 -33.16 66.13
CA MET A 1 -41.75 -33.90 64.84
C MET A 1 -40.92 -33.05 63.86
N LYS A 2 -39.61 -33.28 63.73
CA LYS A 2 -38.91 -34.09 62.71
C LYS A 2 -39.05 -33.54 61.27
N THR A 3 -38.02 -32.80 60.79
CA THR A 3 -37.13 -33.08 59.61
C THR A 3 -37.75 -32.78 58.23
N SER A 4 -37.13 -32.24 57.16
CA SER A 4 -35.74 -32.05 56.70
C SER A 4 -35.71 -31.07 55.49
N TYR A 5 -34.56 -30.41 55.30
CA TYR A 5 -33.83 -30.04 54.06
C TYR A 5 -34.56 -29.83 52.72
N LEU A 6 -34.22 -28.73 52.02
CA LEU A 6 -33.22 -28.77 50.93
C LEU A 6 -32.77 -27.35 50.51
N PHE A 7 -31.46 -27.25 50.30
CA PHE A 7 -30.70 -26.12 49.78
C PHE A 7 -31.05 -25.83 48.31
N GLY A 8 -31.20 -24.55 47.95
CA GLY A 8 -31.23 -24.09 46.57
C GLY A 8 -30.20 -22.98 46.36
N ILE A 9 -28.98 -23.38 45.96
CA ILE A 9 -27.92 -22.47 45.51
C ILE A 9 -28.26 -22.08 44.06
N GLY A 10 -28.68 -20.84 43.83
CA GLY A 10 -28.86 -20.26 42.50
C GLY A 10 -27.72 -19.32 42.16
N ALA A 11 -26.55 -19.87 41.80
CA ALA A 11 -25.47 -19.10 41.21
C ALA A 11 -25.78 -18.90 39.71
N ALA A 12 -26.32 -17.74 39.34
CA ALA A 12 -26.32 -17.30 37.95
C ALA A 12 -24.93 -16.72 37.64
N ALA A 13 -23.96 -17.59 37.39
CA ALA A 13 -22.71 -17.20 36.74
C ALA A 13 -23.04 -16.86 35.28
N ALA A 14 -23.26 -15.59 35.00
CA ALA A 14 -23.27 -15.08 33.64
C ALA A 14 -21.89 -15.38 33.03
N LEU A 15 -21.87 -16.25 32.02
CA LEU A 15 -20.71 -16.50 31.18
C LEU A 15 -20.34 -15.18 30.48
N VAL A 16 -19.34 -14.48 31.03
CA VAL A 16 -18.62 -13.45 30.29
C VAL A 16 -17.75 -14.18 29.28
N VAL A 17 -18.31 -14.53 28.13
CA VAL A 17 -17.51 -14.89 26.95
C VAL A 17 -17.07 -13.56 26.31
N GLY A 18 -16.14 -12.88 26.99
CA GLY A 18 -15.64 -11.57 26.62
C GLY A 18 -14.36 -11.66 25.80
N SER A 19 -14.47 -11.32 24.52
CA SER A 19 -13.62 -10.28 23.91
C SER A 19 -12.13 -10.54 23.61
N VAL A 20 -11.64 -11.77 23.43
CA VAL A 20 -10.27 -11.96 22.91
C VAL A 20 -10.15 -11.93 21.38
N ALA A 21 -11.27 -11.96 20.65
CA ALA A 21 -11.27 -12.02 19.17
C ALA A 21 -11.72 -10.71 18.49
N TRP A 22 -12.16 -9.69 19.22
CA TRP A 22 -12.61 -8.43 18.60
C TRP A 22 -11.47 -7.45 18.30
N ASN A 23 -10.38 -7.48 19.10
CA ASN A 23 -9.26 -6.55 18.92
C ASN A 23 -8.40 -6.83 17.69
N ALA A 24 -8.31 -8.09 17.23
CA ALA A 24 -7.40 -8.45 16.13
C ALA A 24 -7.85 -7.97 14.73
N LEU A 25 -9.11 -7.55 14.58
CA LEU A 25 -9.63 -7.00 13.31
C LEU A 25 -9.56 -5.47 13.23
N GLN A 26 -9.42 -4.78 14.37
CA GLN A 26 -9.35 -3.31 14.40
C GLN A 26 -7.92 -2.77 14.39
N GLU A 27 -6.93 -3.56 14.80
CA GLU A 27 -5.53 -3.11 14.86
C GLU A 27 -4.85 -3.00 13.48
N ASN A 28 -5.44 -3.56 12.41
CA ASN A 28 -4.83 -3.59 11.08
C ASN A 28 -5.47 -2.64 10.04
N ALA A 29 -6.53 -1.91 10.41
CA ALA A 29 -7.14 -0.91 9.50
C ALA A 29 -6.42 0.45 9.54
N ALA A 30 -5.48 0.64 10.49
CA ALA A 30 -4.77 1.91 10.68
C ALA A 30 -3.46 2.02 9.88
N SER A 31 -3.06 0.98 9.15
CA SER A 31 -1.74 0.89 8.49
C SER A 31 -1.76 1.16 6.99
N ALA A 32 -2.94 1.10 6.34
CA ALA A 32 -3.05 1.40 4.92
C ALA A 32 -3.16 2.92 4.71
N PRO A 33 -2.51 3.49 3.68
CA PRO A 33 -2.69 4.88 3.31
C PRO A 33 -4.16 5.14 2.95
N ALA A 34 -4.63 6.37 3.20
CA ALA A 34 -5.95 6.79 2.72
C ALA A 34 -6.03 6.64 1.19
N PRO A 35 -7.22 6.35 0.62
CA PRO A 35 -7.38 6.30 -0.82
C PRO A 35 -7.10 7.68 -1.45
N PRO A 36 -6.63 7.73 -2.71
CA PRO A 36 -6.34 8.98 -3.38
C PRO A 36 -7.61 9.82 -3.58
N THR A 37 -7.47 11.14 -3.52
CA THR A 37 -8.54 12.08 -3.87
C THR A 37 -8.72 12.16 -5.38
N LEU A 38 -9.85 12.73 -5.84
CA LEU A 38 -10.09 12.96 -7.27
C LEU A 38 -9.01 13.85 -7.90
N ASP A 39 -8.50 14.84 -7.16
CA ASP A 39 -7.43 15.71 -7.65
C ASP A 39 -6.10 14.95 -7.82
N GLN A 40 -5.80 14.00 -6.91
CA GLN A 40 -4.61 13.15 -7.01
C GLN A 40 -4.72 12.16 -8.17
N ILE A 41 -5.92 11.62 -8.42
CA ILE A 41 -6.19 10.78 -9.59
C ILE A 41 -6.00 11.59 -10.88
N ALA A 42 -6.61 12.77 -10.97
CA ALA A 42 -6.48 13.66 -12.13
C ALA A 42 -5.02 14.12 -12.37
N PHE A 43 -4.26 14.35 -11.31
CA PHE A 43 -2.82 14.61 -11.42
C PHE A 43 -2.10 13.42 -12.05
N ALA A 44 -2.25 12.21 -11.51
CA ALA A 44 -1.57 11.02 -11.99
C ALA A 44 -1.87 10.70 -13.47
N GLU A 45 -3.11 10.96 -13.91
CA GLU A 45 -3.53 10.79 -15.30
C GLU A 45 -2.77 11.70 -16.27
N THR A 46 -2.28 12.86 -15.82
CA THR A 46 -1.65 13.87 -16.68
C THR A 46 -0.18 14.13 -16.34
N ALA A 47 0.32 13.56 -15.24
CA ALA A 47 1.70 13.68 -14.79
C ALA A 47 2.66 13.12 -15.85
N THR A 48 3.73 13.87 -16.10
CA THR A 48 4.81 13.48 -16.98
C THR A 48 6.12 14.11 -16.49
N PRO A 49 7.25 13.38 -16.52
CA PRO A 49 8.56 13.95 -16.20
C PRO A 49 8.87 15.20 -17.02
N SER A 50 9.55 16.17 -16.42
CA SER A 50 10.04 17.37 -17.11
C SER A 50 11.11 17.06 -18.17
N ASP A 51 11.94 16.05 -17.93
CA ASP A 51 12.91 15.54 -18.90
C ASP A 51 12.22 14.72 -20.01
N ALA A 52 12.48 15.07 -21.26
CA ALA A 52 11.79 14.49 -22.41
C ALA A 52 12.14 13.01 -22.65
N GLU A 53 13.35 12.57 -22.27
CA GLU A 53 13.75 11.17 -22.38
C GLU A 53 13.05 10.34 -21.32
N LEU A 54 13.07 10.78 -20.06
CA LEU A 54 12.34 10.14 -18.97
C LEU A 54 10.84 10.13 -19.22
N ALA A 55 10.26 11.20 -19.79
CA ALA A 55 8.85 11.23 -20.18
C ALA A 55 8.51 10.13 -21.19
N ALA A 56 9.34 9.95 -22.22
CA ALA A 56 9.15 8.88 -23.20
C ALA A 56 9.31 7.48 -22.60
N VAL A 57 10.11 7.31 -21.54
CA VAL A 57 10.21 6.06 -20.78
C VAL A 57 8.98 5.84 -19.92
N TYR A 58 8.59 6.84 -19.12
CA TYR A 58 7.43 6.79 -18.27
C TYR A 58 6.18 6.37 -19.06
N ASP A 59 5.93 7.02 -20.21
CA ASP A 59 4.77 6.77 -21.05
C ASP A 59 4.71 5.34 -21.59
N ARG A 60 5.85 4.78 -22.03
CA ARG A 60 5.88 3.44 -22.66
C ARG A 60 5.97 2.29 -21.65
N SER A 61 6.43 2.54 -20.44
CA SER A 61 6.81 1.50 -19.48
C SER A 61 6.05 1.57 -18.15
N CYS A 62 5.91 2.74 -17.55
CA CYS A 62 5.39 2.88 -16.18
C CYS A 62 3.91 3.31 -16.16
N ARG A 63 3.54 4.25 -17.03
CA ARG A 63 2.27 4.99 -17.01
C ARG A 63 1.04 4.08 -17.09
N ALA A 64 1.12 2.99 -17.87
CA ALA A 64 0.02 2.06 -18.06
C ALA A 64 -0.50 1.45 -16.73
N CYS A 65 0.35 1.38 -15.71
CA CYS A 65 -0.01 0.87 -14.39
C CYS A 65 -0.05 1.99 -13.33
N HIS A 66 0.90 2.93 -13.37
CA HIS A 66 1.09 3.92 -12.31
C HIS A 66 0.28 5.21 -12.48
N ALA A 67 -0.48 5.35 -13.57
CA ALA A 67 -1.46 6.43 -13.76
C ALA A 67 -2.92 5.95 -13.63
N LEU A 68 -3.14 4.67 -13.31
CA LEU A 68 -4.47 4.06 -13.21
C LEU A 68 -4.84 3.78 -11.76
N ASP A 69 -5.87 4.46 -11.26
CA ASP A 69 -6.43 4.16 -9.94
C ASP A 69 -7.08 2.76 -9.91
N GLY A 70 -6.97 2.07 -8.77
CA GLY A 70 -7.53 0.73 -8.56
C GLY A 70 -6.78 -0.42 -9.25
N GLY A 71 -5.67 -0.15 -9.96
CA GLY A 71 -4.85 -1.18 -10.63
C GLY A 71 -3.89 -1.94 -9.70
N GLY A 72 -3.80 -1.56 -8.43
CA GLY A 72 -2.92 -2.16 -7.42
C GLY A 72 -1.46 -1.66 -7.45
N ALA A 73 -1.04 -0.97 -8.51
CA ALA A 73 0.20 -0.21 -8.54
C ALA A 73 0.05 1.12 -7.76
N PRO A 74 1.12 1.63 -7.13
CA PRO A 74 1.06 2.94 -6.49
C PRO A 74 0.87 4.04 -7.53
N LEU A 75 -0.08 4.92 -7.23
CA LEU A 75 -0.45 6.02 -8.12
C LEU A 75 0.65 7.10 -8.14
N THR A 76 1.01 7.58 -9.32
CA THR A 76 2.00 8.65 -9.52
C THR A 76 1.60 9.90 -8.74
N GLY A 77 2.51 10.46 -7.93
CA GLY A 77 2.28 11.61 -7.06
C GLY A 77 1.50 11.32 -5.78
N HIS A 78 1.04 10.08 -5.56
CA HIS A 78 0.37 9.70 -4.31
C HIS A 78 1.39 9.33 -3.23
N ALA A 79 2.07 10.34 -2.69
CA ALA A 79 3.19 10.18 -1.75
C ALA A 79 2.89 9.27 -0.54
N ALA A 80 1.64 9.25 -0.05
CA ALA A 80 1.26 8.39 1.07
C ALA A 80 1.36 6.89 0.75
N ASP A 81 0.98 6.47 -0.47
CA ASP A 81 1.10 5.06 -0.90
C ASP A 81 2.55 4.69 -1.20
N TRP A 82 3.29 5.57 -1.87
CA TRP A 82 4.73 5.38 -2.09
C TRP A 82 5.50 5.25 -0.77
N ARG A 83 5.18 6.07 0.23
CA ARG A 83 5.77 5.97 1.56
C ARG A 83 5.42 4.65 2.25
N ALA A 84 4.15 4.27 2.25
CA ALA A 84 3.71 3.03 2.88
C ALA A 84 4.43 1.81 2.27
N ARG A 85 4.55 1.78 0.93
CA ARG A 85 5.30 0.73 0.22
C ARG A 85 6.78 0.78 0.50
N ALA A 86 7.39 1.96 0.53
CA ALA A 86 8.79 2.08 0.88
C ALA A 86 9.04 1.53 2.29
N GLU A 87 8.21 1.88 3.28
CA GLU A 87 8.30 1.36 4.64
C GLU A 87 8.14 -0.18 4.67
N GLU A 88 7.15 -0.74 3.96
CA GLU A 88 6.93 -2.18 3.83
C GLU A 88 8.15 -2.91 3.23
N ARG A 89 8.82 -2.29 2.24
CA ARG A 89 10.01 -2.86 1.60
C ARG A 89 11.30 -2.72 2.40
N GLY A 90 11.30 -1.92 3.49
CA GLY A 90 12.50 -1.63 4.26
C GLY A 90 13.28 -0.40 3.76
N GLY A 91 12.59 0.53 3.09
CA GLY A 91 13.06 1.83 2.64
C GLY A 91 13.09 1.98 1.12
N LEU A 92 13.32 3.22 0.66
CA LEU A 92 13.36 3.56 -0.78
C LEU A 92 14.34 2.71 -1.57
N ARG A 93 15.55 2.46 -1.03
CA ARG A 93 16.54 1.62 -1.71
C ARG A 93 16.01 0.21 -2.00
N ALA A 94 15.33 -0.41 -1.04
CA ALA A 94 14.78 -1.75 -1.22
C ALA A 94 13.59 -1.76 -2.18
N LEU A 95 12.77 -0.70 -2.16
CA LEU A 95 11.71 -0.49 -3.15
C LEU A 95 12.29 -0.34 -4.57
N THR A 96 13.35 0.43 -4.76
CA THR A 96 14.02 0.59 -6.05
C THR A 96 14.61 -0.72 -6.57
N VAL A 97 15.29 -1.49 -5.71
CA VAL A 97 15.80 -2.82 -6.09
C VAL A 97 14.65 -3.72 -6.58
N SER A 98 13.48 -3.61 -5.96
CA SER A 98 12.30 -4.39 -6.35
C SER A 98 11.72 -3.99 -7.70
N ALA A 99 11.78 -2.71 -8.05
CA ALA A 99 11.40 -2.25 -9.38
C ALA A 99 12.37 -2.75 -10.46
N ILE A 100 13.67 -2.80 -10.14
CA ILE A 100 14.72 -3.30 -11.04
C ILE A 100 14.59 -4.81 -11.25
N GLU A 101 14.50 -5.59 -10.16
CA GLU A 101 14.44 -7.05 -10.20
C GLU A 101 13.04 -7.58 -10.59
N GLY A 102 12.01 -6.77 -10.38
CA GLY A 102 10.61 -7.18 -10.48
C GLY A 102 10.08 -7.68 -9.13
N TYR A 103 8.79 -7.43 -8.88
CA TYR A 103 8.14 -7.82 -7.64
C TYR A 103 6.66 -8.06 -7.84
N GLU A 104 6.18 -9.25 -7.49
CA GLU A 104 4.79 -9.68 -7.67
C GLU A 104 4.29 -9.42 -9.10
N ASN A 105 3.32 -8.51 -9.26
CA ASN A 105 2.73 -8.16 -10.55
C ASN A 105 3.48 -7.04 -11.27
N MET A 106 4.53 -6.46 -10.67
CA MET A 106 5.41 -5.47 -11.29
C MET A 106 6.57 -6.19 -12.01
N PRO A 107 6.62 -6.18 -13.35
CA PRO A 107 7.73 -6.78 -14.10
C PRO A 107 9.05 -6.09 -13.80
N GLY A 108 10.16 -6.84 -13.87
CA GLY A 108 11.51 -6.28 -13.75
C GLY A 108 11.73 -5.13 -14.74
N MET A 109 12.44 -4.11 -14.28
CA MET A 109 12.67 -2.85 -15.00
C MET A 109 11.39 -2.13 -15.45
N GLY A 110 10.22 -2.46 -14.88
CA GLY A 110 8.95 -1.86 -15.29
C GLY A 110 8.65 -2.03 -16.77
N LEU A 111 9.00 -3.17 -17.37
CA LEU A 111 8.90 -3.44 -18.82
C LEU A 111 9.85 -2.61 -19.71
N CYS A 112 10.80 -1.87 -19.13
CA CYS A 112 11.81 -1.13 -19.87
C CYS A 112 13.09 -1.97 -20.07
N ASN A 113 13.15 -2.72 -21.17
CA ASN A 113 14.30 -3.58 -21.46
C ASN A 113 15.55 -2.82 -21.92
N ASP A 114 15.42 -1.53 -22.24
CA ASP A 114 16.49 -0.65 -22.72
C ASP A 114 16.86 0.45 -21.71
N CYS A 115 16.26 0.45 -20.52
CA CYS A 115 16.58 1.42 -19.46
C CYS A 115 17.86 1.09 -18.73
N SER A 116 18.58 2.14 -18.33
CA SER A 116 19.57 2.06 -17.25
C SER A 116 18.88 2.01 -15.87
N GLU A 117 19.58 1.47 -14.86
CA GLU A 117 19.10 1.53 -13.47
C GLU A 117 18.90 2.99 -12.99
N GLY A 118 19.73 3.92 -13.49
CA GLY A 118 19.58 5.35 -13.20
C GLY A 118 18.24 5.91 -13.67
N GLN A 119 17.82 5.59 -14.90
CA GLN A 119 16.50 5.98 -15.40
C GLN A 119 15.36 5.40 -14.56
N ILE A 120 15.52 4.17 -14.04
CA ILE A 120 14.53 3.58 -13.13
C ILE A 120 14.47 4.33 -11.79
N VAL A 121 15.62 4.74 -11.25
CA VAL A 121 15.68 5.58 -10.04
C VAL A 121 14.96 6.90 -10.26
N ASP A 122 15.30 7.63 -11.33
CA ASP A 122 14.74 8.94 -11.63
C ASP A 122 13.21 8.86 -11.85
N LEU A 123 12.73 7.80 -12.50
CA LEU A 123 11.30 7.55 -12.68
C LEU A 123 10.58 7.24 -11.37
N ILE A 124 11.22 6.54 -10.44
CA ILE A 124 10.65 6.29 -9.11
C ILE A 124 10.56 7.61 -8.33
N GLU A 125 11.59 8.45 -8.36
CA GLU A 125 11.57 9.77 -7.70
C GLU A 125 10.45 10.66 -8.26
N PHE A 126 10.31 10.70 -9.59
CA PHE A 126 9.19 11.35 -10.26
C PHE A 126 7.85 10.81 -9.74
N MET A 127 7.66 9.48 -9.72
CA MET A 127 6.39 8.89 -9.31
C MET A 127 6.07 9.06 -7.83
N ILE A 128 7.07 9.21 -6.95
CA ILE A 128 6.86 9.55 -5.54
C ILE A 128 6.31 10.98 -5.40
N GLY A 129 6.65 11.87 -6.34
CA GLY A 129 6.25 13.28 -6.34
C GLY A 129 7.34 14.23 -5.81
N GLU A 130 8.61 13.83 -5.86
CA GLU A 130 9.76 14.61 -5.39
C GLU A 130 10.40 15.47 -6.52
N GLU A 131 9.67 15.72 -7.61
CA GLU A 131 10.24 16.09 -8.92
C GLU A 131 11.30 17.21 -8.93
N LEU A 132 12.33 16.98 -9.76
CA LEU A 132 13.48 17.84 -10.12
C LEU A 132 13.08 19.02 -11.03
#